data_AF-A0A7W8CA80-F1
#
_entry.id   AF-A0A7W8CA80-F1
#
_cell.length_a   1.000
_cell.length_b   1.000
_cell.length_c   1.000
_cell.angle_alpha   90.00
_cell.angle_beta   90.00
_cell.angle_gamma   90.00
#
_symmetry.space_group_name_H-M   'P 1'
#
loop_
_entity.id
_entity.type
_entity.pdbx_description
1 polymer ?
#
loop_
_entity_poly.entity_id
_entity_poly.type
_entity_poly.pdbx_seq_one_letter_code
_entity_poly.pdbx_strand_id
1 'polypeptide(L)'
;MRWTKTGPDYVSGLYRIHAEDDKWHVDMPVNGGMFAELSQAKTWCSDHEQKRALEDYVAKTDMPPLSPEQALEIARIFDVEGSRAKKRSERQPHPASAPPPSGLTKRSLSGTPERSNGEVLASVRTEWEEGLARSPMYSLYHTSPEDLFRWRVQFDCGCIEERLNTSDNPQSLLDATRHNPFDFLDGKKKLPPGEYLCKGSHSRPDLPLREVASWDERLGEKVIPADPVEPPDWWGAIIAKKAATGEKFDAEPEENWADVRQAEPKIVAEWTATLTCGHGMKTKKDLHWTPDQGVIRSPETVADIRARHARRGVEPSGWIAKSLAAGWPDDALEMDCSLCPIVRKPVVYEPLGWLVPPPKPPRKPRQHKSPKELKAARLRQVEREAKRLRAELKVLTEKEEKSDSA
;
A
#
# COMPACT_ATOMS: atom_id res chain seq x y z
N MET A 1 11.28 -31.35 19.18
CA MET A 1 12.03 -30.63 20.22
C MET A 1 11.14 -30.46 21.45
N ARG A 2 11.64 -30.72 22.66
CA ARG A 2 10.96 -30.36 23.92
C ARG A 2 11.48 -28.99 24.34
N TRP A 3 10.58 -28.06 24.60
CA TRP A 3 10.90 -26.74 25.16
C TRP A 3 11.36 -26.94 26.61
N THR A 4 12.52 -26.40 26.99
CA THR A 4 13.06 -26.52 28.34
C THR A 4 13.65 -25.19 28.75
N LYS A 5 13.25 -24.67 29.91
CA LYS A 5 13.57 -23.34 30.48
C LYS A 5 15.07 -22.96 30.62
N THR A 6 16.00 -23.73 30.06
CA THR A 6 17.45 -23.66 30.32
C THR A 6 18.29 -23.24 29.10
N GLY A 7 17.70 -22.68 28.04
CA GLY A 7 18.42 -22.11 26.88
C GLY A 7 17.51 -21.28 25.97
N PRO A 8 18.02 -20.57 24.94
CA PRO A 8 17.17 -19.90 23.96
C PRO A 8 16.27 -20.95 23.29
N ASP A 9 15.00 -20.96 23.69
CA ASP A 9 14.07 -22.07 23.47
C ASP A 9 13.67 -22.24 22.00
N TYR A 10 13.82 -21.20 21.18
CA TYR A 10 13.71 -21.28 19.74
C TYR A 10 14.28 -20.02 19.08
N VAL A 11 15.27 -20.15 18.20
CA VAL A 11 15.63 -19.09 17.26
C VAL A 11 15.04 -19.50 15.92
N SER A 12 13.91 -18.91 15.53
CA SER A 12 13.66 -18.77 14.09
C SER A 12 14.49 -17.61 13.61
N GLY A 13 14.71 -17.52 12.30
CA GLY A 13 15.42 -16.38 11.71
C GLY A 13 14.68 -15.04 11.80
N LEU A 14 13.69 -15.00 12.68
CA LEU A 14 12.44 -14.28 12.65
C LEU A 14 12.13 -13.76 14.04
N TYR A 15 12.23 -14.66 15.01
CA TYR A 15 12.06 -14.38 16.40
C TYR A 15 12.99 -15.29 17.21
N ARG A 16 13.64 -14.72 18.23
CA ARG A 16 14.21 -15.50 19.32
C ARG A 16 13.16 -15.57 20.42
N ILE A 17 12.68 -16.77 20.72
CA ILE A 17 11.77 -17.00 21.83
C ILE A 17 12.56 -17.62 22.95
N HIS A 18 12.49 -17.03 24.12
CA HIS A 18 13.17 -17.55 25.29
C HIS A 18 12.31 -17.32 26.54
N ALA A 19 12.42 -18.22 27.52
CA ALA A 19 11.79 -18.02 28.81
C ALA A 19 12.77 -17.34 29.78
N GLU A 20 12.32 -16.29 30.47
CA GLU A 20 13.04 -15.66 31.58
C GLU A 20 12.00 -15.33 32.68
N ASP A 21 12.30 -15.69 33.93
CA ASP A 21 11.43 -15.45 35.09
C ASP A 21 9.96 -15.90 34.92
N ASP A 22 9.74 -17.12 34.40
CA ASP A 22 8.41 -17.69 34.10
C ASP A 22 7.58 -16.90 33.08
N LYS A 23 8.22 -16.01 32.31
CA LYS A 23 7.61 -15.28 31.19
C LYS A 23 8.29 -15.66 29.89
N TRP A 24 7.48 -15.78 28.84
CA TRP A 24 7.99 -15.96 27.49
C TRP A 24 8.31 -14.59 26.90
N HIS A 25 9.55 -14.42 26.49
CA HIS A 25 10.03 -13.29 25.72
C HIS A 25 10.16 -13.69 24.27
N VAL A 26 9.88 -12.75 23.40
CA VAL A 26 10.07 -12.87 21.97
C VAL A 26 10.92 -11.68 21.59
N ASP A 27 12.05 -11.91 20.94
CA ASP A 27 12.92 -10.86 20.43
C ASP A 27 12.89 -10.91 18.92
N MET A 28 12.88 -9.75 18.27
CA MET A 28 13.03 -9.66 16.82
C MET A 28 14.48 -9.32 16.45
N PRO A 29 15.01 -9.89 15.35
CA PRO A 29 16.29 -9.44 14.83
C PRO A 29 16.16 -7.98 14.38
N VAL A 30 17.01 -7.12 14.95
CA VAL A 30 17.27 -5.76 14.49
C VAL A 30 18.47 -5.76 13.55
N ASN A 31 18.57 -4.75 12.69
CA ASN A 31 19.69 -4.59 11.75
C ASN A 31 21.05 -4.91 12.42
N GLY A 32 21.81 -5.84 11.82
CA GLY A 32 23.11 -6.27 12.34
C GLY A 32 23.12 -7.55 13.19
N GLY A 33 22.01 -8.30 13.27
CA GLY A 33 21.97 -9.61 13.95
C GLY A 33 21.82 -9.54 15.47
N MET A 34 21.53 -8.36 16.02
CA MET A 34 21.14 -8.20 17.42
C MET A 34 19.65 -8.49 17.59
N PHE A 35 19.26 -8.96 18.78
CA PHE A 35 17.86 -9.21 19.14
C PHE A 35 17.41 -8.13 20.13
N ALA A 36 16.27 -7.50 19.88
CA ALA A 36 15.67 -6.52 20.80
C ALA A 36 14.37 -7.07 21.39
N GLU A 37 14.15 -6.81 22.68
CA GLU A 37 12.97 -7.22 23.44
C GLU A 37 11.70 -6.61 22.81
N LEU A 38 10.66 -7.43 22.56
CA LEU A 38 9.50 -6.98 21.78
C LEU A 38 8.70 -5.82 22.40
N SER A 39 8.80 -5.63 23.71
CA SER A 39 8.22 -4.48 24.41
C SER A 39 8.75 -3.15 23.84
N GLN A 40 9.99 -3.14 23.34
CA GLN A 40 10.64 -2.01 22.66
C GLN A 40 10.33 -1.98 21.15
N ALA A 41 10.11 -3.15 20.52
CA ALA A 41 9.82 -3.29 19.09
C ALA A 41 8.36 -2.97 18.68
N LYS A 42 7.43 -2.83 19.63
CA LYS A 42 6.00 -2.52 19.37
C LYS A 42 5.74 -1.26 18.54
N THR A 43 6.71 -0.36 18.43
CA THR A 43 6.61 0.84 17.59
C THR A 43 6.95 0.57 16.11
N TRP A 44 7.46 -0.62 15.75
CA TRP A 44 8.16 -0.87 14.47
C TRP A 44 7.45 -1.88 13.55
N CYS A 45 6.41 -2.60 14.02
CA CYS A 45 5.79 -3.71 13.29
C CYS A 45 4.62 -3.31 12.36
N SER A 46 4.89 -2.55 11.30
CA SER A 46 3.90 -2.32 10.23
C SER A 46 4.44 -2.54 8.82
N ASP A 47 5.59 -3.20 8.66
CA ASP A 47 6.31 -3.22 7.38
C ASP A 47 6.42 -4.58 6.70
N HIS A 48 6.09 -4.61 5.41
CA HIS A 48 6.25 -5.77 4.52
C HIS A 48 7.74 -6.07 4.23
N GLU A 49 8.63 -5.11 4.48
CA GLU A 49 10.09 -5.24 4.36
C GLU A 49 10.65 -6.28 5.34
N GLN A 50 10.13 -6.29 6.57
CA GLN A 50 10.52 -7.27 7.59
C GLN A 50 10.02 -8.67 7.25
N LYS A 51 8.97 -8.83 6.45
CA LYS A 51 8.52 -10.15 6.00
C LYS A 51 9.48 -10.76 4.96
N ARG A 52 10.09 -9.94 4.10
CA ARG A 52 10.89 -10.41 2.97
C ARG A 52 12.37 -10.57 3.28
N ALA A 53 12.97 -9.63 4.02
CA ALA A 53 14.33 -9.79 4.59
C ALA A 53 14.46 -11.09 5.42
N LEU A 54 13.31 -11.55 5.86
CA LEU A 54 13.10 -12.66 6.72
C LEU A 54 12.80 -13.98 6.01
N GLU A 55 11.94 -13.97 5.00
CA GLU A 55 11.85 -15.10 4.06
C GLU A 55 13.24 -15.41 3.47
N ASP A 56 14.02 -14.36 3.17
CA ASP A 56 15.39 -14.47 2.66
C ASP A 56 16.40 -14.95 3.73
N TYR A 57 16.29 -14.49 4.99
CA TYR A 57 17.11 -15.01 6.09
C TYR A 57 16.77 -16.48 6.40
N VAL A 58 15.48 -16.84 6.46
CA VAL A 58 15.02 -18.23 6.66
C VAL A 58 15.48 -19.13 5.52
N ALA A 59 15.51 -18.65 4.27
CA ALA A 59 16.04 -19.39 3.14
C ALA A 59 17.57 -19.56 3.19
N LYS A 60 18.28 -18.62 3.83
CA LYS A 60 19.75 -18.64 3.96
C LYS A 60 20.25 -19.39 5.20
N THR A 61 19.44 -19.52 6.23
CA THR A 61 19.76 -20.34 7.40
C THR A 61 19.19 -21.74 7.24
N ASP A 62 20.00 -22.78 7.50
CA ASP A 62 19.60 -24.20 7.55
C ASP A 62 18.60 -24.54 8.68
N MET A 63 17.80 -23.56 9.11
CA MET A 63 16.87 -23.74 10.21
C MET A 63 15.58 -24.40 9.73
N PRO A 64 15.10 -25.41 10.47
CA PRO A 64 13.86 -26.07 10.11
C PRO A 64 12.69 -25.07 10.19
N PRO A 65 11.71 -25.16 9.29
CA PRO A 65 10.51 -24.33 9.36
C PRO A 65 9.80 -24.53 10.70
N LEU A 66 9.14 -23.48 11.19
CA LEU A 66 8.25 -23.54 12.36
C LEU A 66 7.29 -24.72 12.20
N SER A 67 7.19 -25.57 13.23
CA SER A 67 6.09 -26.53 13.26
C SER A 67 4.75 -25.79 13.40
N PRO A 68 3.64 -26.36 12.91
CA PRO A 68 2.31 -25.75 13.07
C PRO A 68 1.97 -25.40 14.53
N GLU A 69 2.36 -26.26 15.48
CA GLU A 69 2.15 -26.03 16.92
C GLU A 69 2.95 -24.83 17.43
N GLN A 70 4.20 -24.67 16.98
CA GLN A 70 5.03 -23.52 17.36
C GLN A 70 4.46 -22.22 16.78
N ALA A 71 4.05 -22.21 15.52
CA ALA A 71 3.42 -21.05 14.91
C ALA A 71 2.10 -20.67 15.60
N LEU A 72 1.30 -21.65 16.01
CA LEU A 72 0.09 -21.43 16.80
C LEU A 72 0.38 -20.85 18.18
N GLU A 73 1.40 -21.37 18.87
CA GLU A 73 1.79 -20.86 20.19
C GLU A 73 2.31 -19.42 20.10
N ILE A 74 3.12 -19.10 19.08
CA ILE A 74 3.55 -17.73 18.81
C ILE A 74 2.33 -16.84 18.55
N ALA A 75 1.44 -17.22 17.63
CA ALA A 75 0.23 -16.45 17.35
C ALA A 75 -0.63 -16.20 18.60
N ARG A 76 -0.69 -17.16 19.54
CA ARG A 76 -1.35 -17.00 20.85
C ARG A 76 -0.61 -16.03 21.77
N ILE A 77 0.72 -16.12 21.87
CA ILE A 77 1.55 -15.22 22.69
C ILE A 77 1.32 -13.76 22.28
N PHE A 78 1.24 -13.51 20.97
CA PHE A 78 0.96 -12.17 20.46
C PHE A 78 -0.47 -11.70 20.70
N ASP A 79 -1.39 -12.61 21.07
CA ASP A 79 -2.83 -12.39 21.23
C ASP A 79 -3.38 -11.39 20.19
N VAL A 80 -3.02 -11.62 18.92
CA VAL A 80 -3.29 -10.67 17.84
C VAL A 80 -4.78 -10.46 17.70
N GLU A 81 -5.55 -11.55 17.74
CA GLU A 81 -6.99 -11.52 17.61
C GLU A 81 -7.67 -10.93 18.86
N GLY A 82 -7.17 -11.17 20.07
CA GLY A 82 -7.67 -10.48 21.27
C GLY A 82 -7.38 -8.98 21.24
N SER A 83 -6.16 -8.59 20.87
CA SER A 83 -5.75 -7.19 20.68
C SER A 83 -6.58 -6.49 19.60
N ARG A 84 -6.85 -7.16 18.48
CA ARG A 84 -7.72 -6.65 17.40
C ARG A 84 -9.17 -6.57 17.84
N ALA A 85 -9.70 -7.59 18.49
CA ALA A 85 -11.07 -7.58 19.02
C ALA A 85 -11.26 -6.42 20.00
N LYS A 86 -10.29 -6.17 20.87
CA LYS A 86 -10.27 -5.01 21.75
C LYS A 86 -10.27 -3.70 20.96
N LYS A 87 -9.34 -3.51 20.01
CA LYS A 87 -9.31 -2.33 19.12
C LYS A 87 -10.63 -2.12 18.38
N ARG A 88 -11.27 -3.19 17.87
CA ARG A 88 -12.58 -3.15 17.23
C ARG A 88 -13.68 -2.68 18.18
N SER A 89 -13.66 -3.13 19.43
CA SER A 89 -14.64 -2.72 20.45
C SER A 89 -14.48 -1.27 20.91
N GLU A 90 -13.25 -0.76 20.88
CA GLU A 90 -12.89 0.61 21.29
C GLU A 90 -13.01 1.63 20.13
N ARG A 91 -13.11 1.14 18.89
CA ARG A 91 -13.19 1.93 17.67
C ARG A 91 -14.34 2.93 17.72
N GLN A 92 -14.00 4.21 17.64
CA GLN A 92 -14.97 5.28 17.46
C GLN A 92 -15.15 5.54 15.96
N PRO A 93 -16.39 5.49 15.43
CA PRO A 93 -16.64 5.81 14.04
C PRO A 93 -16.18 7.23 13.71
N HIS A 94 -15.53 7.40 12.56
CA HIS A 94 -15.19 8.73 12.08
C HIS A 94 -16.47 9.56 11.88
N PRO A 95 -16.60 10.77 12.47
CA PRO A 95 -17.84 11.53 12.40
C PRO A 95 -18.21 11.88 10.95
N ALA A 96 -19.45 11.60 10.55
CA ALA A 96 -19.90 11.90 9.19
C ALA A 96 -19.82 13.40 8.84
N SER A 97 -19.87 14.27 9.86
CA SER A 97 -19.78 15.72 9.79
C SER A 97 -18.34 16.28 9.87
N ALA A 98 -17.33 15.44 10.09
CA ALA A 98 -15.96 15.91 10.09
C ALA A 98 -15.57 16.43 8.69
N PRO A 99 -14.85 17.57 8.61
CA PRO A 99 -14.41 18.09 7.33
C PRO A 99 -13.41 17.11 6.68
N PRO A 100 -13.40 16.99 5.35
CA PRO A 100 -12.40 16.17 4.67
C PRO A 100 -11.00 16.75 4.88
N PRO A 101 -9.95 15.91 4.87
CA PRO A 101 -8.56 16.37 4.87
C PRO A 101 -8.25 17.29 3.68
N SER A 102 -7.23 18.13 3.84
CA SER A 102 -6.73 18.97 2.74
C SER A 102 -6.34 18.11 1.53
N GLY A 103 -6.72 18.53 0.32
CA GLY A 103 -6.48 17.78 -0.91
C GLY A 103 -7.48 16.66 -1.21
N LEU A 104 -8.41 16.36 -0.30
CA LEU A 104 -9.48 15.39 -0.51
C LEU A 104 -10.85 16.04 -0.48
N THR A 105 -11.74 15.54 -1.33
CA THR A 105 -13.16 15.91 -1.32
C THR A 105 -14.03 14.71 -1.01
N LYS A 106 -14.96 14.84 -0.07
CA LYS A 106 -15.98 13.83 0.20
C LYS A 106 -17.20 14.06 -0.71
N ARG A 107 -17.53 13.10 -1.59
CA ARG A 107 -18.79 13.12 -2.37
C ARG A 107 -19.18 11.70 -2.78
N SER A 108 -20.43 11.50 -3.17
CA SER A 108 -20.85 10.23 -3.78
C SER A 108 -20.27 10.14 -5.18
N LEU A 109 -19.61 9.02 -5.50
CA LEU A 109 -18.98 8.80 -6.79
C LEU A 109 -19.96 8.15 -7.75
N SER A 110 -19.89 8.52 -9.04
CA SER A 110 -20.78 7.99 -10.07
C SER A 110 -20.68 6.47 -10.19
N GLY A 111 -21.78 5.83 -10.55
CA GLY A 111 -21.88 4.38 -10.69
C GLY A 111 -21.98 3.64 -9.35
N THR A 112 -22.31 2.36 -9.41
CA THR A 112 -22.30 1.47 -8.25
C THR A 112 -20.89 0.93 -7.99
N PRO A 113 -20.58 0.53 -6.74
CA PRO A 113 -19.45 -0.36 -6.47
C PRO A 113 -19.42 -1.52 -7.48
N GLU A 114 -18.24 -1.88 -7.99
CA GLU A 114 -18.09 -2.99 -8.94
C GLU A 114 -18.51 -4.31 -8.30
N ARG A 115 -18.29 -4.42 -6.98
CA ARG A 115 -18.59 -5.61 -6.19
C ARG A 115 -19.45 -5.26 -4.98
N SER A 116 -20.42 -6.12 -4.69
CA SER A 116 -21.22 -6.04 -3.47
C SER A 116 -20.35 -6.26 -2.22
N ASN A 117 -20.83 -5.83 -1.06
CA ASN A 117 -20.11 -6.08 0.19
C ASN A 117 -19.94 -7.57 0.52
N GLY A 118 -20.94 -8.39 0.17
CA GLY A 118 -20.86 -9.84 0.34
C GLY A 118 -19.75 -10.47 -0.50
N GLU A 119 -19.62 -10.07 -1.77
CA GLU A 119 -18.60 -10.60 -2.69
C GLU A 119 -17.18 -10.19 -2.27
N VAL A 120 -16.98 -8.94 -1.84
CA VAL A 120 -15.67 -8.49 -1.34
C VAL A 120 -15.34 -9.22 -0.04
N LEU A 121 -16.28 -9.34 0.88
CA LEU A 121 -16.07 -10.05 2.15
C LEU A 121 -15.72 -11.52 1.93
N ALA A 122 -16.46 -12.21 1.06
CA ALA A 122 -16.19 -13.61 0.74
C ALA A 122 -14.77 -13.79 0.18
N SER A 123 -14.37 -12.97 -0.79
CA SER A 123 -13.04 -13.03 -1.40
C SER A 123 -11.90 -12.75 -0.42
N VAL A 124 -12.02 -11.70 0.40
CA VAL A 124 -11.01 -11.38 1.41
C VAL A 124 -10.96 -12.47 2.48
N ARG A 125 -12.10 -13.05 2.87
CA ARG A 125 -12.16 -14.12 3.86
C ARG A 125 -11.53 -15.41 3.33
N THR A 126 -11.75 -15.76 2.07
CA THR A 126 -11.08 -16.90 1.43
C THR A 126 -9.56 -16.70 1.42
N GLU A 127 -9.06 -15.54 0.98
CA GLU A 127 -7.61 -15.24 0.99
C GLU A 127 -7.03 -15.30 2.42
N TRP A 128 -7.79 -14.80 3.40
CA TRP A 128 -7.43 -14.85 4.82
C TRP A 128 -7.34 -16.28 5.36
N GLU A 129 -8.35 -17.09 5.11
CA GLU A 129 -8.43 -18.49 5.56
C GLU A 129 -7.36 -19.36 4.90
N GLU A 130 -7.14 -19.20 3.60
CA GLU A 130 -6.03 -19.86 2.89
C GLU A 130 -4.67 -19.42 3.44
N GLY A 131 -4.52 -18.14 3.75
CA GLY A 131 -3.33 -17.58 4.39
C GLY A 131 -3.05 -18.23 5.75
N LEU A 132 -4.08 -18.32 6.60
CA LEU A 132 -3.99 -18.98 7.91
C LEU A 132 -3.71 -20.49 7.79
N ALA A 133 -4.29 -21.17 6.80
CA ALA A 133 -4.03 -22.57 6.53
C ALA A 133 -2.58 -22.81 6.10
N ARG A 134 -1.98 -21.88 5.34
CA ARG A 134 -0.55 -21.92 4.98
C ARG A 134 0.36 -21.58 6.16
N SER A 135 -0.04 -20.64 7.02
CA SER A 135 0.76 -20.21 8.16
C SER A 135 -0.12 -19.60 9.26
N PRO A 136 -0.09 -20.13 10.51
CA PRO A 136 -0.78 -19.51 11.63
C PRO A 136 -0.34 -18.05 11.90
N MET A 137 0.88 -17.71 11.50
CA MET A 137 1.45 -16.37 11.60
C MET A 137 0.85 -15.39 10.58
N TYR A 138 0.05 -15.85 9.61
CA TYR A 138 -0.63 -14.97 8.65
C TYR A 138 -1.46 -13.89 9.35
N SER A 139 -2.06 -14.24 10.50
CA SER A 139 -2.80 -13.29 11.34
C SER A 139 -1.96 -12.09 11.79
N LEU A 140 -0.66 -12.26 12.02
CA LEU A 140 0.24 -11.19 12.42
C LEU A 140 0.55 -10.23 11.27
N TYR A 141 0.77 -10.78 10.09
CA TYR A 141 1.30 -10.02 8.95
C TYR A 141 0.22 -9.32 8.13
N HIS A 142 -1.00 -9.86 8.16
CA HIS A 142 -2.10 -9.38 7.34
C HIS A 142 -3.26 -8.90 8.19
N THR A 143 -4.07 -8.01 7.64
CA THR A 143 -5.25 -7.47 8.33
C THR A 143 -6.43 -8.43 8.19
N SER A 144 -7.15 -8.71 9.28
CA SER A 144 -8.34 -9.57 9.22
C SER A 144 -9.50 -8.87 8.49
N PRO A 145 -10.47 -9.61 7.91
CA PRO A 145 -11.62 -9.01 7.24
C PRO A 145 -12.40 -8.01 8.10
N GLU A 146 -12.45 -8.24 9.42
CA GLU A 146 -13.15 -7.41 10.41
C GLU A 146 -12.47 -6.05 10.66
N ASP A 147 -11.20 -5.94 10.27
CA ASP A 147 -10.40 -4.74 10.42
C ASP A 147 -10.30 -3.93 9.12
N LEU A 148 -11.01 -4.33 8.06
CA LEU A 148 -10.97 -3.64 6.78
C LEU A 148 -12.15 -2.69 6.59
N PHE A 149 -11.85 -1.45 6.24
CA PHE A 149 -12.81 -0.45 5.79
C PHE A 149 -12.74 -0.29 4.27
N ARG A 150 -13.91 -0.18 3.65
CA ARG A 150 -14.07 -0.02 2.21
C ARG A 150 -14.23 1.45 1.84
N TRP A 151 -13.40 1.90 0.91
CA TRP A 151 -13.49 3.21 0.27
C TRP A 151 -13.75 3.04 -1.21
N ARG A 152 -14.55 3.92 -1.82
CA ARG A 152 -14.39 4.25 -3.23
C ARG A 152 -13.58 5.53 -3.33
N VAL A 153 -12.58 5.51 -4.18
CA VAL A 153 -11.61 6.59 -4.33
C VAL A 153 -11.56 6.96 -5.80
N GLN A 154 -11.70 8.25 -6.10
CA GLN A 154 -11.35 8.77 -7.41
C GLN A 154 -9.93 9.33 -7.35
N PHE A 155 -9.12 8.92 -8.31
CA PHE A 155 -7.77 9.41 -8.50
C PHE A 155 -7.75 10.68 -9.35
N ASP A 156 -6.64 11.42 -9.31
CA ASP A 156 -6.37 12.59 -10.15
C ASP A 156 -6.46 12.31 -11.66
N CYS A 157 -6.24 11.07 -12.09
CA CYS A 157 -6.50 10.61 -13.47
C CYS A 157 -7.99 10.40 -13.80
N GLY A 158 -8.89 10.56 -12.83
CA GLY A 158 -10.33 10.38 -12.99
C GLY A 158 -10.83 8.95 -12.76
N CYS A 159 -9.95 7.95 -12.73
CA CYS A 159 -10.31 6.56 -12.43
C CYS A 159 -10.91 6.43 -11.04
N ILE A 160 -11.96 5.62 -10.91
CA ILE A 160 -12.63 5.30 -9.64
C ILE A 160 -12.32 3.86 -9.28
N GLU A 161 -11.83 3.64 -8.07
CA GLU A 161 -11.49 2.30 -7.58
C GLU A 161 -11.93 2.08 -6.16
N GLU A 162 -12.17 0.82 -5.82
CA GLU A 162 -12.36 0.40 -4.45
C GLU A 162 -11.02 0.13 -3.76
N ARG A 163 -10.86 0.68 -2.55
CA ARG A 163 -9.68 0.50 -1.71
C ARG A 163 -10.06 -0.03 -0.34
N LEU A 164 -9.27 -0.98 0.13
CA LEU A 164 -9.35 -1.54 1.48
C LEU A 164 -8.19 -0.98 2.32
N ASN A 165 -8.51 -0.50 3.51
CA ASN A 165 -7.52 -0.08 4.52
C ASN A 165 -8.03 -0.43 5.92
N THR A 166 -7.25 -0.10 6.96
CA THR A 166 -7.54 -0.46 8.35
C THR A 166 -8.26 0.65 9.15
N SER A 167 -8.70 1.72 8.48
CA SER A 167 -9.20 2.93 9.14
C SER A 167 -10.34 3.57 8.36
N ASP A 168 -11.37 4.02 9.07
CA ASP A 168 -12.46 4.85 8.54
C ASP A 168 -12.14 6.36 8.58
N ASN A 169 -10.92 6.73 8.99
CA ASN A 169 -10.42 8.11 8.89
C ASN A 169 -9.89 8.36 7.46
N PRO A 170 -10.45 9.32 6.70
CA PRO A 170 -9.98 9.63 5.35
C PRO A 170 -8.52 10.10 5.27
N GLN A 171 -7.93 10.60 6.36
CA GLN A 171 -6.50 10.94 6.41
C GLN A 171 -5.62 9.72 6.13
N SER A 172 -6.08 8.52 6.48
CA SER A 172 -5.37 7.28 6.15
C SER A 172 -5.23 7.02 4.64
N LEU A 173 -6.02 7.68 3.79
CA LEU A 173 -5.83 7.65 2.34
C LEU A 173 -4.65 8.51 1.87
N LEU A 174 -4.24 9.51 2.67
CA LEU A 174 -3.10 10.38 2.38
C LEU A 174 -1.82 9.92 3.09
N ASP A 175 -1.96 9.25 4.23
CA ASP A 175 -0.81 8.74 4.99
C ASP A 175 -0.38 7.35 4.49
N ALA A 176 -1.26 6.64 3.79
CA ALA A 176 -0.94 5.31 3.28
C ALA A 176 0.20 5.38 2.26
N THR A 177 1.28 4.70 2.60
CA THR A 177 2.37 4.38 1.69
C THR A 177 2.16 2.94 1.19
N ARG A 178 2.05 2.75 -0.12
CA ARG A 178 1.98 1.42 -0.73
C ARG A 178 3.37 0.99 -1.22
N HIS A 179 3.63 -0.32 -1.24
CA HIS A 179 4.85 -0.83 -1.87
C HIS A 179 4.84 -0.54 -3.37
N ASN A 180 5.97 -0.08 -3.89
CA ASN A 180 6.20 -0.04 -5.31
C ASN A 180 6.33 -1.48 -5.82
N PRO A 181 5.43 -1.97 -6.69
CA PRO A 181 5.45 -3.34 -7.13
C PRO A 181 6.67 -3.57 -8.01
N PHE A 182 7.11 -2.58 -8.79
CA PHE A 182 8.22 -2.73 -9.73
C PHE A 182 9.59 -2.83 -9.04
N ASP A 183 9.68 -2.52 -7.75
CA ASP A 183 10.88 -2.77 -6.96
C ASP A 183 10.86 -4.21 -6.38
N PHE A 184 10.50 -5.18 -7.23
CA PHE A 184 10.38 -6.60 -6.89
C PHE A 184 11.67 -7.21 -6.34
N LEU A 185 12.83 -6.56 -6.51
CA LEU A 185 14.12 -7.09 -6.07
C LEU A 185 14.50 -6.69 -4.65
N ASP A 186 14.17 -5.47 -4.18
CA ASP A 186 14.51 -5.08 -2.80
C ASP A 186 13.32 -4.78 -1.90
N GLY A 187 12.11 -4.57 -2.41
CA GLY A 187 10.89 -4.36 -1.60
C GLY A 187 10.91 -3.13 -0.66
N LYS A 188 12.01 -2.37 -0.64
CA LYS A 188 12.30 -1.26 0.29
C LYS A 188 11.72 0.09 -0.12
N LYS A 189 11.45 0.32 -1.41
CA LYS A 189 10.94 1.62 -1.85
C LYS A 189 9.42 1.64 -1.83
N LYS A 190 8.89 2.35 -0.84
CA LYS A 190 7.48 2.73 -0.77
C LYS A 190 7.20 3.87 -1.73
N LEU A 191 5.98 3.90 -2.26
CA LEU A 191 5.47 5.10 -2.90
C LEU A 191 5.39 6.23 -1.86
N PRO A 192 5.56 7.50 -2.27
CA PRO A 192 5.28 8.64 -1.43
C PRO A 192 3.91 8.52 -0.72
N PRO A 193 3.74 9.05 0.49
CA PRO A 193 2.45 9.04 1.18
C PRO A 193 1.33 9.61 0.31
N GLY A 194 0.22 8.88 0.23
CA GLY A 194 -0.96 9.29 -0.52
C GLY A 194 -0.88 8.98 -2.01
N GLU A 195 0.13 8.24 -2.44
CA GLU A 195 0.25 7.77 -3.81
C GLU A 195 -0.09 6.28 -3.95
N TYR A 196 -0.85 5.96 -5.01
CA TYR A 196 -1.35 4.62 -5.27
C TYR A 196 -1.12 4.24 -6.72
N LEU A 197 -0.88 2.96 -6.96
CA LEU A 197 -0.98 2.38 -8.30
C LEU A 197 -2.44 2.34 -8.73
N CYS A 198 -2.81 3.12 -9.72
CA CYS A 198 -4.07 3.01 -10.42
C CYS A 198 -4.05 1.78 -11.33
N LYS A 199 -5.12 0.99 -11.28
CA LYS A 199 -5.41 -0.19 -12.11
C LYS A 199 -6.02 0.20 -13.45
N GLY A 200 -6.40 1.47 -13.62
CA GLY A 200 -6.87 1.99 -14.90
C GLY A 200 -5.85 1.80 -16.02
N SER A 201 -6.34 1.62 -17.24
CA SER A 201 -5.47 1.60 -18.41
C SER A 201 -4.88 2.98 -18.62
N HIS A 202 -3.59 3.10 -18.32
CA HIS A 202 -2.83 4.31 -18.58
C HIS A 202 -1.85 4.01 -19.71
N SER A 203 -2.03 4.67 -20.85
CA SER A 203 -0.96 4.76 -21.82
C SER A 203 0.24 5.38 -21.11
N ARG A 204 1.44 4.84 -21.34
CA ARG A 204 2.66 5.58 -20.98
C ARG A 204 2.63 6.83 -21.84
N PRO A 205 2.29 8.01 -21.29
CA PRO A 205 2.29 9.20 -22.11
C PRO A 205 3.72 9.42 -22.58
N ASP A 206 3.90 10.25 -23.61
CA ASP A 206 5.21 10.82 -23.90
C ASP A 206 5.60 11.84 -22.83
N LEU A 207 5.65 11.40 -21.57
CA LEU A 207 6.16 12.16 -20.46
C LEU A 207 7.64 12.48 -20.73
N PRO A 208 8.07 13.70 -20.42
CA PRO A 208 9.48 14.04 -20.48
C PRO A 208 10.26 13.18 -19.48
N LEU A 209 11.53 12.91 -19.81
CA LEU A 209 12.46 12.32 -18.85
C LEU A 209 12.50 13.17 -17.59
N ARG A 210 12.50 12.52 -16.43
CA ARG A 210 12.56 13.20 -15.14
C ARG A 210 14.01 13.40 -14.76
N GLU A 211 14.35 14.63 -14.43
CA GLU A 211 15.66 14.92 -13.85
C GLU A 211 15.83 14.22 -12.50
N VAL A 212 17.07 13.94 -12.13
CA VAL A 212 17.42 13.42 -10.81
C VAL A 212 17.37 14.58 -9.82
N ALA A 213 16.45 14.52 -8.85
CA ALA A 213 16.32 15.54 -7.82
C ALA A 213 17.33 15.33 -6.68
N SER A 214 17.60 14.07 -6.33
CA SER A 214 18.61 13.71 -5.34
C SER A 214 19.24 12.35 -5.61
N TRP A 215 20.51 12.23 -5.27
CA TRP A 215 21.20 10.95 -5.12
C TRP A 215 21.14 10.58 -3.65
N ASP A 216 20.37 9.54 -3.32
CA ASP A 216 19.95 9.27 -1.94
C ASP A 216 21.01 8.46 -1.20
N GLU A 217 21.42 7.32 -1.78
CA GLU A 217 22.35 6.38 -1.13
C GLU A 217 23.12 5.56 -2.18
N ARG A 218 24.42 5.34 -1.93
CA ARG A 218 25.23 4.31 -2.60
C ARG A 218 25.05 3.00 -1.83
N LEU A 219 24.34 2.04 -2.44
CA LEU A 219 24.01 0.76 -1.81
C LEU A 219 25.20 -0.18 -1.67
N GLY A 220 26.24 0.02 -2.48
CA GLY A 220 27.47 -0.77 -2.44
C GLY A 220 28.05 -1.02 -3.81
N GLU A 221 28.90 -2.02 -3.88
CA GLU A 221 29.60 -2.45 -5.09
C GLU A 221 29.01 -3.76 -5.59
N LYS A 222 28.86 -3.86 -6.91
CA LYS A 222 28.30 -5.04 -7.56
C LYS A 222 29.21 -5.46 -8.69
N VAL A 223 29.59 -6.73 -8.68
CA VAL A 223 30.31 -7.34 -9.79
C VAL A 223 29.29 -7.72 -10.87
N ILE A 224 29.40 -7.08 -12.02
CA ILE A 224 28.72 -7.52 -13.24
C ILE A 224 29.67 -8.54 -13.89
N PRO A 225 29.24 -9.81 -14.05
CA PRO A 225 30.08 -10.83 -14.68
C PRO A 225 30.37 -10.44 -16.13
N ALA A 226 31.45 -11.00 -16.69
CA ALA A 226 31.67 -10.93 -18.12
C ALA A 226 30.51 -11.60 -18.87
N ASP A 227 30.13 -11.02 -20.00
CA ASP A 227 29.20 -11.63 -20.94
C ASP A 227 29.83 -12.89 -21.56
N PRO A 228 29.01 -13.93 -21.87
CA PRO A 228 29.51 -15.16 -22.47
C PRO A 228 30.23 -14.90 -23.80
N VAL A 229 31.24 -15.73 -24.10
CA VAL A 229 32.00 -15.62 -25.37
C VAL A 229 31.08 -15.89 -26.56
N GLU A 230 30.26 -16.91 -26.46
CA GLU A 230 29.22 -17.21 -27.45
C GLU A 230 27.97 -16.40 -27.17
N PRO A 231 27.25 -15.94 -28.22
CA PRO A 231 26.01 -15.21 -28.05
C PRO A 231 24.96 -16.10 -27.38
N PRO A 232 24.27 -15.61 -26.35
CA PRO A 232 23.21 -16.36 -25.68
C PRO A 232 21.98 -16.52 -26.59
N ASP A 233 21.13 -17.52 -26.33
CA ASP A 233 19.96 -17.85 -27.17
C ASP A 233 19.02 -16.65 -27.43
N TRP A 234 18.88 -15.75 -26.45
CA TRP A 234 18.05 -14.55 -26.60
C TRP A 234 18.61 -13.56 -27.61
N TRP A 235 19.93 -13.56 -27.86
CA TRP A 235 20.57 -12.74 -28.90
C TRP A 235 20.07 -13.16 -30.28
N GLY A 236 20.06 -14.48 -30.56
CA GLY A 236 19.49 -15.04 -31.78
C GLY A 236 18.02 -14.66 -31.99
N ALA A 237 17.22 -14.63 -30.91
CA ALA A 237 15.83 -14.18 -30.97
C ALA A 237 15.69 -12.70 -31.34
N ILE A 238 16.58 -11.82 -30.86
CA ILE A 238 16.61 -10.40 -31.26
C ILE A 238 16.96 -10.28 -32.75
N ILE A 239 17.92 -11.06 -33.22
CA ILE A 239 18.34 -11.08 -34.62
C ILE A 239 17.18 -11.49 -35.52
N ALA A 240 16.53 -12.62 -35.18
CA ALA A 240 15.37 -13.13 -35.92
C ALA A 240 14.21 -12.13 -35.93
N LYS A 241 13.94 -11.45 -34.81
CA LYS A 241 12.90 -10.43 -34.71
C LYS A 241 13.19 -9.24 -35.63
N LYS A 242 14.43 -8.74 -35.64
CA LYS A 242 14.83 -7.63 -36.50
C LYS A 242 14.77 -7.98 -37.99
N ALA A 243 15.22 -9.19 -38.33
CA ALA A 243 15.09 -9.73 -39.68
C ALA A 243 13.62 -9.80 -40.13
N ALA A 244 12.72 -10.24 -39.25
CA ALA A 244 11.28 -10.30 -39.55
C ALA A 244 10.63 -8.92 -39.73
N THR A 245 11.14 -7.89 -39.05
CA THR A 245 10.66 -6.49 -39.19
C THR A 245 11.35 -5.71 -40.31
N GLY A 246 12.32 -6.31 -41.02
CA GLY A 246 13.13 -5.62 -42.03
C GLY A 246 14.09 -4.58 -41.46
N GLU A 247 14.31 -4.59 -40.14
CA GLU A 247 15.21 -3.66 -39.45
C GLU A 247 16.64 -4.18 -39.58
N LYS A 248 17.53 -3.41 -40.22
CA LYS A 248 18.93 -3.81 -40.43
C LYS A 248 19.77 -3.52 -39.19
N PHE A 249 20.72 -4.41 -38.88
CA PHE A 249 21.81 -4.10 -37.96
C PHE A 249 22.89 -3.28 -38.68
N ASP A 250 23.68 -2.52 -37.91
CA ASP A 250 24.84 -1.77 -38.45
C ASP A 250 25.99 -2.71 -38.89
N ALA A 251 26.01 -3.96 -38.42
CA ALA A 251 26.99 -5.00 -38.73
C ALA A 251 26.32 -6.39 -38.78
N GLU A 252 27.01 -7.40 -39.33
CA GLU A 252 26.53 -8.79 -39.35
C GLU A 252 26.23 -9.30 -37.92
N PRO A 253 25.14 -10.04 -37.68
CA PRO A 253 24.60 -10.27 -36.34
C PRO A 253 25.51 -11.10 -35.40
N GLU A 254 26.33 -11.98 -35.98
CA GLU A 254 27.28 -12.84 -35.29
C GLU A 254 28.60 -12.11 -35.00
N GLU A 255 29.05 -11.25 -35.91
CA GLU A 255 30.24 -10.39 -35.73
C GLU A 255 30.01 -9.32 -34.65
N ASN A 256 28.77 -8.87 -34.49
CA ASN A 256 28.41 -7.81 -33.55
C ASN A 256 28.44 -8.25 -32.07
N TRP A 257 28.31 -9.54 -31.73
CA TRP A 257 28.32 -9.96 -30.32
C TRP A 257 29.68 -9.73 -29.67
N ALA A 258 30.78 -10.09 -30.36
CA ALA A 258 32.12 -9.89 -29.84
C ALA A 258 32.45 -8.41 -29.56
N ASP A 259 31.87 -7.50 -30.35
CA ASP A 259 32.07 -6.06 -30.24
C ASP A 259 31.21 -5.40 -29.15
N VAL A 260 30.03 -5.94 -28.87
CA VAL A 260 29.09 -5.36 -27.88
C VAL A 260 29.12 -6.06 -26.53
N ARG A 261 29.62 -7.30 -26.46
CA ARG A 261 29.68 -8.06 -25.20
C ARG A 261 30.70 -7.44 -24.25
N GLN A 262 30.37 -7.45 -22.97
CA GLN A 262 31.29 -7.09 -21.91
C GLN A 262 32.29 -8.23 -21.67
N ALA A 263 33.46 -8.18 -22.32
CA ALA A 263 34.44 -9.27 -22.27
C ALA A 263 35.06 -9.52 -20.88
N GLU A 264 35.13 -8.48 -20.05
CA GLU A 264 35.70 -8.55 -18.70
C GLU A 264 34.63 -8.25 -17.63
N PRO A 265 34.73 -8.88 -16.44
CA PRO A 265 33.86 -8.52 -15.34
C PRO A 265 34.11 -7.07 -14.92
N LYS A 266 33.04 -6.34 -14.62
CA LYS A 266 33.11 -4.93 -14.23
C LYS A 266 32.53 -4.74 -12.84
N ILE A 267 33.23 -4.01 -11.99
CA ILE A 267 32.71 -3.56 -10.70
C ILE A 267 32.03 -2.22 -10.91
N VAL A 268 30.76 -2.15 -10.52
CA VAL A 268 29.95 -0.93 -10.56
C VAL A 268 29.48 -0.56 -9.16
N ALA A 269 29.26 0.73 -8.93
CA ALA A 269 28.55 1.20 -7.75
C ALA A 269 27.04 1.20 -8.04
N GLU A 270 26.25 0.61 -7.15
CA GLU A 270 24.79 0.68 -7.23
C GLU A 270 24.29 1.88 -6.42
N TRP A 271 23.49 2.72 -7.05
CA TRP A 271 22.99 3.96 -6.47
C TRP A 271 21.46 3.96 -6.44
N THR A 272 20.93 4.57 -5.39
CA THR A 272 19.54 5.00 -5.33
C THR A 272 19.44 6.49 -5.57
N ALA A 273 18.40 6.87 -6.28
CA ALA A 273 18.12 8.27 -6.55
C ALA A 273 16.61 8.51 -6.49
N THR A 274 16.23 9.77 -6.29
CA THR A 274 14.86 10.25 -6.37
C THR A 274 14.74 11.21 -7.54
N LEU A 275 13.79 10.94 -8.42
CA LEU A 275 13.49 11.77 -9.58
C LEU A 275 12.69 13.01 -9.16
N THR A 276 12.67 14.05 -9.99
CA THR A 276 11.88 15.27 -9.79
C THR A 276 10.38 15.03 -9.65
N CYS A 277 9.87 13.88 -10.09
CA CYS A 277 8.50 13.46 -9.85
C CYS A 277 8.25 12.84 -8.45
N GLY A 278 9.28 12.72 -7.60
CA GLY A 278 9.23 12.12 -6.27
C GLY A 278 9.42 10.60 -6.24
N HIS A 279 9.50 9.95 -7.41
CA HIS A 279 9.69 8.50 -7.48
C HIS A 279 11.16 8.11 -7.40
N GLY A 280 11.43 7.05 -6.64
CA GLY A 280 12.75 6.46 -6.56
C GLY A 280 13.11 5.63 -7.79
N MET A 281 14.38 5.68 -8.16
CA MET A 281 15.01 4.77 -9.12
C MET A 281 16.26 4.12 -8.50
N LYS A 282 16.78 3.10 -9.20
CA LYS A 282 18.10 2.51 -8.99
C LYS A 282 18.85 2.53 -10.30
N THR A 283 20.12 2.91 -10.23
CA THR A 283 21.01 2.85 -11.39
C THR A 283 22.37 2.32 -10.98
N LYS A 284 23.15 1.87 -11.96
CA LYS A 284 24.51 1.39 -11.79
C LYS A 284 25.45 2.39 -12.45
N LYS A 285 26.44 2.83 -11.70
CA LYS A 285 27.46 3.78 -12.17
C LYS A 285 28.85 3.18 -12.07
N ASP A 286 29.79 3.77 -12.78
CA ASP A 286 31.20 3.43 -12.61
C ASP A 286 31.62 3.57 -11.15
N LEU A 287 32.55 2.72 -10.71
CA LEU A 287 32.93 2.61 -9.30
C LEU A 287 33.38 3.94 -8.67
N HIS A 288 34.05 4.77 -9.47
CA HIS A 288 34.58 6.09 -9.10
C HIS A 288 33.66 7.25 -9.50
N TRP A 289 32.48 6.96 -10.05
CA TRP A 289 31.52 7.99 -10.40
C TRP A 289 30.95 8.65 -9.12
N THR A 290 30.72 9.95 -9.19
CA THR A 290 30.13 10.77 -8.12
C THR A 290 28.95 11.59 -8.65
N PRO A 291 27.94 11.92 -7.80
CA PRO A 291 26.81 12.77 -8.17
C PRO A 291 27.17 14.07 -8.90
N ASP A 292 28.28 14.71 -8.53
CA ASP A 292 28.73 15.99 -9.10
C ASP A 292 29.17 15.87 -10.56
N GLN A 293 29.54 14.67 -11.02
CA GLN A 293 29.85 14.42 -12.44
C GLN A 293 28.58 14.43 -13.32
N GLY A 294 27.40 14.37 -12.71
CA GLY A 294 26.12 14.41 -13.40
C GLY A 294 25.83 13.17 -14.24
N VAL A 295 24.72 13.24 -14.99
CA VAL A 295 24.24 12.16 -15.88
C VAL A 295 24.23 12.56 -17.35
N ILE A 296 24.52 13.81 -17.68
CA ILE A 296 24.38 14.36 -19.03
C ILE A 296 25.67 14.10 -19.82
N ARG A 297 25.53 13.57 -21.06
CA ARG A 297 26.67 13.37 -21.95
C ARG A 297 27.18 14.67 -22.55
N SER A 298 28.43 14.65 -23.02
CA SER A 298 28.99 15.82 -23.71
C SER A 298 28.17 16.16 -24.97
N PRO A 299 28.05 17.45 -25.33
CA PRO A 299 27.32 17.87 -26.55
C PRO A 299 27.82 17.19 -27.83
N GLU A 300 29.13 16.92 -27.92
CA GLU A 300 29.74 16.20 -29.04
C GLU A 300 29.23 14.76 -29.14
N THR A 301 29.11 14.07 -28.00
CA THR A 301 28.57 12.70 -27.96
C THR A 301 27.10 12.68 -28.40
N VAL A 302 26.31 13.64 -27.92
CA VAL A 302 24.89 13.78 -28.33
C VAL A 302 24.79 14.07 -29.83
N ALA A 303 25.67 14.91 -30.38
CA ALA A 303 25.72 15.21 -31.80
C ALA A 303 26.08 13.97 -32.64
N ASP A 304 27.05 13.15 -32.21
CA ASP A 304 27.37 11.89 -32.88
C ASP A 304 26.19 10.91 -32.87
N ILE A 305 25.50 10.78 -31.73
CA ILE A 305 24.31 9.93 -31.63
C ILE A 305 23.22 10.40 -32.61
N ARG A 306 22.96 11.72 -32.67
CA ARG A 306 22.02 12.30 -33.65
C ARG A 306 22.44 11.99 -35.08
N ALA A 307 23.72 12.17 -35.41
CA ALA A 307 24.24 11.88 -36.74
C ALA A 307 24.11 10.39 -37.09
N ARG A 308 24.30 9.48 -36.13
CA ARG A 308 24.13 8.03 -36.31
C ARG A 308 22.68 7.68 -36.63
N HIS A 309 21.72 8.27 -35.92
CA HIS A 309 20.29 8.10 -36.23
C HIS A 309 19.94 8.67 -37.62
N ALA A 310 20.44 9.87 -37.96
CA ALA A 310 20.21 10.48 -39.27
C ALA A 310 20.75 9.62 -40.42
N ARG A 311 21.95 9.02 -40.27
CA ARG A 311 22.53 8.10 -41.27
C ARG A 311 21.67 6.87 -41.53
N ARG A 312 20.87 6.43 -40.55
CA ARG A 312 19.95 5.29 -40.71
C ARG A 312 18.65 5.67 -41.44
N GLY A 313 18.39 6.96 -41.69
CA GLY A 313 17.18 7.43 -42.35
C GLY A 313 15.90 7.18 -41.52
N VAL A 314 16.03 6.94 -40.22
CA VAL A 314 14.92 6.71 -39.30
C VAL A 314 14.84 7.89 -38.35
N GLU A 315 13.73 8.63 -38.40
CA GLU A 315 13.45 9.70 -37.44
C GLU A 315 13.37 9.11 -36.02
N PRO A 316 14.13 9.67 -35.05
CA PRO A 316 14.01 9.28 -33.66
C PRO A 316 12.55 9.39 -33.18
N SER A 317 12.03 8.34 -32.57
CA SER A 317 10.67 8.32 -32.00
C SER A 317 10.67 7.70 -30.61
N GLY A 318 9.58 7.94 -29.86
CA GLY A 318 9.40 7.44 -28.50
C GLY A 318 10.56 7.80 -27.57
N TRP A 319 11.11 6.79 -26.90
CA TRP A 319 12.19 6.96 -25.92
C TRP A 319 13.47 7.58 -26.51
N ILE A 320 13.82 7.28 -27.77
CA ILE A 320 15.03 7.80 -28.41
C ILE A 320 14.90 9.33 -28.61
N ALA A 321 13.75 9.78 -29.10
CA ALA A 321 13.46 11.21 -29.28
C ALA A 321 13.53 11.97 -27.94
N LYS A 322 12.92 11.41 -26.90
CA LYS A 322 12.95 11.97 -25.53
C LYS A 322 14.38 12.08 -25.00
N SER A 323 15.18 11.02 -25.17
CA SER A 323 16.57 10.98 -24.72
C SER A 323 17.40 12.02 -25.45
N LEU A 324 17.27 12.13 -26.77
CA LEU A 324 17.97 13.15 -27.56
C LEU A 324 17.57 14.59 -27.21
N ALA A 325 16.30 14.81 -26.86
CA ALA A 325 15.81 16.11 -26.41
C ALA A 325 16.38 16.50 -25.03
N ALA A 326 16.62 15.51 -24.16
CA ALA A 326 17.19 15.69 -22.82
C ALA A 326 18.73 15.69 -22.79
N GLY A 327 19.42 15.69 -23.93
CA GLY A 327 20.88 15.65 -23.97
C GLY A 327 21.48 14.26 -23.73
N TRP A 328 20.70 13.20 -24.00
CA TRP A 328 21.06 11.78 -23.90
C TRP A 328 21.75 11.43 -22.58
N PRO A 329 21.05 11.55 -21.45
CA PRO A 329 21.65 11.20 -20.17
C PRO A 329 22.00 9.70 -20.14
N ASP A 330 23.08 9.34 -19.44
CA ASP A 330 23.53 7.95 -19.33
C ASP A 330 22.47 7.02 -18.73
N ASP A 331 21.62 7.55 -17.85
CA ASP A 331 20.49 6.83 -17.23
C ASP A 331 19.14 7.20 -17.85
N ALA A 332 19.11 7.52 -19.14
CA ALA A 332 17.87 7.97 -19.80
C ALA A 332 16.71 6.97 -19.67
N LEU A 333 16.99 5.67 -19.53
CA LEU A 333 15.96 4.65 -19.29
C LEU A 333 15.40 4.73 -17.87
N GLU A 334 16.26 4.88 -16.87
CA GLU A 334 15.88 4.98 -15.47
C GLU A 334 15.17 6.31 -15.17
N MET A 335 15.54 7.38 -15.89
CA MET A 335 14.88 8.70 -15.84
C MET A 335 13.50 8.72 -16.53
N ASP A 336 13.18 7.74 -17.38
CA ASP A 336 11.83 7.54 -17.94
C ASP A 336 10.94 6.84 -16.90
N CYS A 337 10.53 7.61 -15.89
CA CYS A 337 9.84 7.09 -14.71
C CYS A 337 8.60 6.25 -15.07
N SER A 338 8.74 4.93 -14.97
CA SER A 338 7.69 3.97 -15.28
C SER A 338 6.48 4.02 -14.33
N LEU A 339 6.64 4.68 -13.17
CA LEU A 339 5.60 4.87 -12.17
C LEU A 339 4.69 6.06 -12.47
N CYS A 340 5.21 7.17 -13.00
CA CYS A 340 4.41 8.37 -13.28
C CYS A 340 3.12 8.13 -14.10
N PRO A 341 3.09 7.21 -15.09
CA PRO A 341 1.87 6.87 -15.81
C PRO A 341 0.77 6.20 -14.97
N ILE A 342 1.13 5.50 -13.90
CA ILE A 342 0.21 4.62 -13.16
C ILE A 342 0.08 5.00 -11.70
N VAL A 343 0.98 5.79 -11.15
CA VAL A 343 0.91 6.29 -9.77
C VAL A 343 0.07 7.57 -9.75
N ARG A 344 -0.91 7.58 -8.84
CA ARG A 344 -1.98 8.57 -8.78
C ARG A 344 -2.32 8.93 -7.35
N LYS A 345 -2.77 10.16 -7.16
CA LYS A 345 -3.21 10.68 -5.86
C LYS A 345 -4.73 10.61 -5.72
N PRO A 346 -5.26 10.20 -4.57
CA PRO A 346 -6.69 10.28 -4.32
C PRO A 346 -7.09 11.75 -4.25
N VAL A 347 -8.14 12.13 -4.97
CA VAL A 347 -8.68 13.50 -4.96
C VAL A 347 -10.10 13.54 -4.40
N VAL A 348 -10.83 12.42 -4.52
CA VAL A 348 -12.19 12.29 -4.02
C VAL A 348 -12.36 10.93 -3.35
N TYR A 349 -13.14 10.89 -2.27
CA TYR A 349 -13.50 9.64 -1.62
C TYR A 349 -14.99 9.55 -1.27
N GLU A 350 -15.47 8.31 -1.24
CA GLU A 350 -16.80 7.89 -0.78
C GLU A 350 -16.61 6.72 0.21
N PRO A 351 -16.92 6.91 1.51
CA PRO A 351 -16.85 5.83 2.48
C PRO A 351 -17.98 4.82 2.25
N LEU A 352 -17.65 3.54 2.02
CA LEU A 352 -18.63 2.47 1.89
C LEU A 352 -18.95 1.78 3.23
N GLY A 353 -18.01 1.85 4.19
CA GLY A 353 -18.18 1.27 5.53
C GLY A 353 -17.22 0.13 5.83
N TRP A 354 -17.32 -0.40 7.05
CA TRP A 354 -16.56 -1.57 7.48
C TRP A 354 -17.02 -2.82 6.72
N LEU A 355 -16.07 -3.61 6.23
CA LEU A 355 -16.33 -4.83 5.46
C LEU A 355 -17.15 -5.83 6.29
N VAL A 356 -16.79 -6.01 7.56
CA VAL A 356 -17.64 -6.61 8.58
C VAL A 356 -18.14 -5.49 9.51
N PRO A 357 -19.44 -5.20 9.56
CA PRO A 357 -19.97 -4.17 10.43
C PRO A 357 -19.61 -4.45 11.90
N PRO A 358 -19.24 -3.41 12.69
CA PRO A 358 -19.00 -3.61 14.11
C PRO A 358 -20.26 -4.16 14.78
N PRO A 359 -20.11 -5.00 15.82
CA PRO A 359 -21.25 -5.50 16.58
C PRO A 359 -22.06 -4.31 17.08
N LYS A 360 -23.38 -4.36 16.86
CA LYS A 360 -24.28 -3.30 17.35
C LYS A 360 -24.07 -3.20 18.86
N PRO A 361 -23.83 -2.00 19.42
CA PRO A 361 -23.74 -1.87 20.86
C PRO A 361 -25.01 -2.45 21.47
N PRO A 362 -24.93 -3.14 22.63
CA PRO A 362 -26.11 -3.62 23.32
C PRO A 362 -27.07 -2.44 23.42
N ARG A 363 -28.31 -2.63 22.94
CA ARG A 363 -29.33 -1.58 23.00
C ARG A 363 -29.34 -1.09 24.44
N LYS A 364 -29.00 0.19 24.65
CA LYS A 364 -29.11 0.80 25.98
C LYS A 364 -30.50 0.41 26.49
N PRO A 365 -30.61 -0.21 27.68
CA PRO A 365 -31.91 -0.60 28.20
C PRO A 365 -32.80 0.62 28.07
N ARG A 366 -33.93 0.43 27.37
CA ARG A 366 -34.87 1.51 27.07
C ARG A 366 -35.08 2.22 28.39
N GLN A 367 -34.62 3.47 28.52
CA GLN A 367 -34.75 4.18 29.79
C GLN A 367 -36.24 4.23 30.08
N HIS A 368 -36.68 3.36 30.98
CA HIS A 368 -38.06 3.36 31.43
C HIS A 368 -38.23 4.73 32.05
N LYS A 369 -39.24 5.48 31.56
CA LYS A 369 -39.62 6.75 32.19
C LYS A 369 -39.68 6.51 33.68
N SER A 370 -38.92 7.30 34.44
CA SER A 370 -38.92 7.20 35.88
C SER A 370 -40.36 7.30 36.41
N PRO A 371 -40.67 6.73 37.59
CA PRO A 371 -42.00 6.87 38.19
C PRO A 371 -42.45 8.35 38.27
N LYS A 372 -41.50 9.28 38.44
CA LYS A 372 -41.72 10.72 38.44
C LYS A 372 -42.14 11.25 37.05
N GLU A 373 -41.46 10.84 35.98
CA GLU A 373 -41.81 11.22 34.62
C GLU A 373 -43.15 10.63 34.16
N LEU A 374 -43.46 9.40 34.58
CA LEU A 374 -44.76 8.79 34.35
C LEU A 374 -45.88 9.56 35.05
N LYS A 375 -45.70 9.90 36.33
CA LYS A 375 -46.67 10.72 37.09
C LYS A 375 -46.81 12.12 36.48
N ALA A 376 -45.71 12.76 36.06
CA ALA A 376 -45.76 14.07 35.41
C ALA A 376 -46.44 14.03 34.03
N ALA A 377 -46.27 12.94 33.27
CA ALA A 377 -47.02 12.74 32.02
C ALA A 377 -48.52 12.53 32.29
N ARG A 378 -48.88 11.73 33.32
CA ARG A 378 -50.26 11.52 33.75
C ARG A 378 -50.91 12.84 34.21
N LEU A 379 -50.21 13.66 34.98
CA LEU A 379 -50.69 14.96 35.43
C LEU A 379 -51.00 15.87 34.24
N ARG A 380 -50.07 15.99 33.29
CA ARG A 380 -50.28 16.78 32.06
C ARG A 380 -51.45 16.28 31.22
N GLN A 381 -51.71 14.98 31.21
CA GLN A 381 -52.86 14.41 30.52
C GLN A 381 -54.17 14.82 31.20
N VAL A 382 -54.25 14.67 32.53
CA VAL A 382 -55.42 15.07 33.33
C VAL A 382 -55.69 16.57 33.21
N GLU A 383 -54.63 17.40 33.24
CA GLU A 383 -54.77 18.85 33.07
C GLU A 383 -55.35 19.23 31.68
N ARG A 384 -54.92 18.55 30.61
CA ARG A 384 -55.48 18.75 29.28
C ARG A 384 -56.95 18.34 29.21
N GLU A 385 -57.29 17.23 29.82
CA GLU A 385 -58.67 16.73 29.84
C GLU A 385 -59.59 17.62 30.68
N ALA A 386 -59.14 18.09 31.85
CA ALA A 386 -59.85 19.07 32.65
C ALA A 386 -60.06 20.40 31.89
N LYS A 387 -59.05 20.86 31.13
CA LYS A 387 -59.19 22.03 30.27
C LYS A 387 -60.23 21.82 29.17
N ARG A 388 -60.26 20.63 28.55
CA ARG A 388 -61.27 20.27 27.54
C ARG A 388 -62.69 20.30 28.11
N LEU A 389 -62.90 19.63 29.25
CA LEU A 389 -64.21 19.57 29.92
C LEU A 389 -64.71 20.95 30.35
N ARG A 390 -63.83 21.82 30.85
CA ARG A 390 -64.21 23.22 31.18
C ARG A 390 -64.65 24.01 29.95
N ALA A 391 -64.03 23.78 28.80
CA ALA A 391 -64.44 24.42 27.55
C ALA A 391 -65.81 23.90 27.08
N GLU A 392 -66.05 22.59 27.16
CA GLU A 392 -67.34 21.97 26.84
C GLU A 392 -68.47 22.50 27.73
N LEU A 393 -68.24 22.59 29.05
CA LEU A 393 -69.22 23.16 29.99
C LEU A 393 -69.57 24.60 29.65
N LYS A 394 -68.59 25.43 29.30
CA LYS A 394 -68.83 26.84 28.93
C LYS A 394 -69.74 26.95 27.70
N VAL A 395 -69.55 26.09 26.71
CA VAL A 395 -70.39 26.06 25.50
C VAL A 395 -71.81 25.63 25.84
N LEU A 396 -71.99 24.70 26.77
CA LEU A 396 -73.32 24.26 27.20
C LEU A 396 -74.06 25.35 27.99
N THR A 397 -73.39 26.04 28.92
CA THR A 397 -73.99 27.15 29.67
C THR A 397 -74.39 28.31 28.75
N GLU A 398 -73.54 28.66 27.76
CA GLU A 398 -73.87 29.69 26.76
C GLU A 398 -75.04 29.29 25.84
N LYS A 399 -75.31 27.98 25.69
CA LYS A 399 -76.50 27.47 24.96
C LYS A 399 -77.76 27.52 25.82
N GLU A 400 -77.67 27.17 27.10
CA GLU A 400 -78.80 27.25 28.04
C GLU A 400 -79.25 28.71 28.23
N GLU A 401 -78.33 29.64 28.43
CA GLU A 401 -78.65 31.08 28.54
C GLU A 401 -79.33 31.63 27.28
N LYS A 402 -78.96 31.14 26.09
CA LYS A 402 -79.62 31.52 24.83
C LYS A 402 -80.99 30.85 24.63
N SER A 403 -81.19 29.67 25.19
CA SER A 403 -82.48 28.96 25.18
C SER A 403 -83.49 29.62 26.11
N ASP A 404 -83.03 30.16 27.25
CA ASP A 404 -83.90 30.83 28.24
C ASP A 404 -84.20 32.30 27.87
N SER A 405 -83.46 32.87 26.91
CA SER A 405 -83.63 34.25 26.42
C SER A 405 -84.42 34.37 25.11
N ALA A 406 -84.88 33.25 24.54
CA ALA A 406 -85.68 33.16 23.32
C ALA A 406 -87.09 32.68 23.65
#